data_AF-A0AAW2BQR9-F1
#
_entry.id   AF-A0AAW2BQR9-F1
#
_cell.length_a   1.000
_cell.length_b   1.000
_cell.length_c   1.000
_cell.angle_alpha   90.00
_cell.angle_beta   90.00
_cell.angle_gamma   90.00
#
_symmetry.space_group_name_H-M   'P 1'
#
loop_
_entity.id
_entity.type
_entity.pdbx_description
1 polymer ?
#
loop_
_entity_poly.entity_id
_entity_poly.type
_entity_poly.pdbx_seq_one_letter_code
_entity_poly.pdbx_strand_id
1 'polypeptide(L)'
;MQDIFGETIQINNLKDLDTTTSFGNAANQYENGRKNLDSDVLCGLILTGSIANIKEVNNISSFTILVNGKTIDSQFSDYQRVKYNDLCCSQNSFLHDNLRKNINSKLAAEIIAETINIVDAIRACELLTPLADFEDWDNTLKGFELLGMNVQFLRARVARLMSIAMEAAAVKDPQRKSKVRLEQAHAEEEMDFLKLKLSKLKKTKERLDDEIESLKVNVVRHEIVFQEVVNAPW
;
A
#
# COMPACT_ATOMS: atom_id res chain seq x y z
N MET A 1 -11.24 -28.81 -56.27
CA MET A 1 -12.43 -28.94 -55.39
C MET A 1 -12.51 -27.62 -54.63
N GLN A 2 -13.24 -26.59 -55.08
CA GLN A 2 -14.72 -26.44 -55.03
C GLN A 2 -15.21 -26.59 -53.58
N ASP A 3 -15.94 -25.68 -52.90
CA ASP A 3 -16.77 -24.50 -53.21
C ASP A 3 -16.77 -23.58 -51.96
N ILE A 4 -16.79 -22.24 -51.99
CA ILE A 4 -17.91 -21.28 -52.15
C ILE A 4 -19.26 -21.71 -51.54
N PHE A 5 -19.69 -21.07 -50.44
CA PHE A 5 -21.05 -20.62 -50.10
C PHE A 5 -20.89 -19.77 -48.82
N GLY A 6 -21.29 -18.50 -48.67
CA GLY A 6 -22.30 -17.71 -49.36
C GLY A 6 -23.55 -17.55 -48.48
N GLU A 7 -23.79 -16.33 -47.96
CA GLU A 7 -25.07 -15.67 -47.56
C GLU A 7 -24.91 -14.87 -46.24
N THR A 8 -24.87 -13.53 -46.22
CA THR A 8 -25.83 -12.46 -46.59
C THR A 8 -26.82 -12.08 -45.47
N ILE A 9 -26.44 -11.00 -44.78
CA ILE A 9 -27.22 -9.84 -44.27
C ILE A 9 -28.76 -9.93 -44.25
N GLN A 10 -29.33 -9.58 -43.10
CA GLN A 10 -30.62 -8.88 -42.98
C GLN A 10 -30.44 -7.62 -42.12
N ILE A 11 -30.71 -6.46 -42.72
CA ILE A 11 -30.90 -5.14 -42.10
C ILE A 11 -32.36 -4.73 -42.33
N ASN A 12 -32.89 -3.91 -41.39
CA ASN A 12 -34.09 -3.04 -41.42
C ASN A 12 -34.85 -3.20 -40.08
N ASN A 13 -35.33 -2.19 -39.34
CA ASN A 13 -35.51 -0.76 -39.53
C ASN A 13 -35.79 -0.11 -38.13
N LEU A 14 -35.16 1.03 -37.83
CA LEU A 14 -35.77 2.38 -37.73
C LEU A 14 -36.58 2.71 -36.47
N LYS A 15 -36.08 3.64 -35.64
CA LYS A 15 -36.71 4.97 -35.39
C LYS A 15 -35.87 5.86 -34.47
N ASP A 16 -35.47 7.00 -35.04
CA ASP A 16 -35.05 8.21 -34.35
C ASP A 16 -36.17 8.75 -33.44
N LEU A 17 -35.77 9.38 -32.33
CA LEU A 17 -36.44 10.58 -31.83
C LEU A 17 -35.48 11.42 -30.97
N ASP A 18 -34.91 12.46 -31.59
CA ASP A 18 -34.39 13.64 -30.89
C ASP A 18 -35.55 14.42 -30.30
N THR A 19 -35.45 14.86 -29.03
CA THR A 19 -36.08 16.10 -28.57
C THR A 19 -35.34 16.66 -27.36
N THR A 20 -34.64 17.78 -27.57
CA THR A 20 -34.23 18.73 -26.54
C THR A 20 -35.43 19.60 -26.13
N THR A 21 -35.63 19.88 -24.84
CA THR A 21 -36.24 21.13 -24.33
C THR A 21 -36.01 21.26 -22.81
N SER A 22 -35.43 22.42 -22.44
CA SER A 22 -35.20 22.95 -21.09
C SER A 22 -36.50 23.38 -20.38
N PHE A 23 -36.53 23.31 -19.04
CA PHE A 23 -36.85 24.40 -18.07
C PHE A 23 -37.37 23.85 -16.73
N GLY A 24 -36.88 24.41 -15.61
CA GLY A 24 -37.70 24.60 -14.41
C GLY A 24 -37.20 24.04 -13.08
N ASN A 25 -36.61 24.92 -12.27
CA ASN A 25 -36.28 24.83 -10.85
C ASN A 25 -37.37 24.23 -9.92
N ALA A 26 -36.95 23.53 -8.87
CA ALA A 26 -37.47 23.71 -7.49
C ALA A 26 -36.55 23.04 -6.45
N ALA A 27 -36.24 23.80 -5.40
CA ALA A 27 -35.41 23.47 -4.26
C ALA A 27 -36.17 22.71 -3.16
N ASN A 28 -35.43 21.98 -2.32
CA ASN A 28 -35.46 21.99 -0.83
C ASN A 28 -34.59 20.82 -0.31
N GLN A 29 -33.36 21.09 0.13
CA GLN A 29 -32.97 21.44 1.51
C GLN A 29 -32.91 20.23 2.46
N TYR A 30 -31.68 19.86 2.84
CA TYR A 30 -31.32 19.50 4.22
C TYR A 30 -29.95 20.11 4.53
N GLU A 31 -29.98 21.21 5.28
CA GLU A 31 -28.82 21.86 5.90
C GLU A 31 -28.40 21.15 7.19
N ASN A 32 -27.10 20.94 7.35
CA ASN A 32 -26.31 21.26 8.55
C ASN A 32 -24.83 21.02 8.18
N GLY A 33 -23.85 21.91 8.28
CA GLY A 33 -23.76 23.16 9.02
C GLY A 33 -22.46 23.15 9.84
N ARG A 34 -21.34 23.64 9.27
CA ARG A 34 -20.30 24.44 9.96
C ARG A 34 -19.15 24.84 9.03
N LYS A 35 -19.23 26.07 8.50
CA LYS A 35 -18.40 27.25 8.82
C LYS A 35 -17.22 27.47 7.86
N ASN A 36 -17.54 28.22 6.81
CA ASN A 36 -16.62 29.12 6.13
C ASN A 36 -15.98 30.05 7.16
N LEU A 37 -14.65 30.12 7.17
CA LEU A 37 -13.96 31.31 7.64
C LEU A 37 -13.47 32.06 6.40
N ASP A 38 -14.20 33.13 6.17
CA ASP A 38 -13.83 34.30 5.41
C ASP A 38 -12.42 34.79 5.80
N SER A 39 -11.61 35.13 4.81
CA SER A 39 -10.39 35.91 5.00
C SER A 39 -10.04 36.60 3.69
N ASP A 40 -10.86 37.60 3.36
CA ASP A 40 -10.41 38.76 2.59
C ASP A 40 -9.12 39.32 3.21
N VAL A 41 -7.99 39.18 2.51
CA VAL A 41 -6.83 40.04 2.68
C VAL A 41 -6.28 40.43 1.31
N LEU A 42 -6.37 41.73 1.08
CA LEU A 42 -5.87 42.52 -0.02
C LEU A 42 -4.33 42.53 -0.12
N CYS A 43 -3.84 42.95 -1.29
CA CYS A 43 -2.47 43.36 -1.67
C CYS A 43 -1.64 42.23 -2.32
N GLY A 44 -0.99 42.41 -3.47
CA GLY A 44 -0.69 43.60 -4.24
C GLY A 44 0.80 43.63 -4.59
N LEU A 45 1.09 43.68 -5.90
CA LEU A 45 2.35 44.05 -6.57
C LEU A 45 3.37 42.96 -6.94
N ILE A 46 3.94 43.23 -8.13
CA ILE A 46 4.96 42.48 -8.89
C ILE A 46 6.33 42.69 -8.23
N LEU A 47 7.08 41.62 -8.00
CA LEU A 47 8.49 41.71 -7.59
C LEU A 47 9.38 40.83 -8.47
N THR A 48 10.11 41.52 -9.33
CA THR A 48 11.36 41.10 -9.95
C THR A 48 12.47 41.02 -8.90
N GLY A 49 13.11 39.86 -8.75
CA GLY A 49 14.43 39.73 -8.13
C GLY A 49 14.47 39.16 -6.71
N SER A 50 15.00 37.93 -6.63
CA SER A 50 15.67 37.29 -5.48
C SER A 50 14.84 36.85 -4.25
N ILE A 51 15.01 35.55 -3.94
CA ILE A 51 14.75 34.81 -2.68
C ILE A 51 13.52 35.28 -1.89
N ALA A 52 12.33 34.79 -2.28
CA ALA A 52 11.14 34.82 -1.45
C ALA A 52 10.56 33.40 -1.33
N ASN A 53 10.22 33.00 -0.10
CA ASN A 53 9.59 31.72 0.22
C ASN A 53 8.34 31.47 -0.64
N ILE A 54 8.21 30.27 -1.20
CA ILE A 54 7.13 29.82 -2.10
C ILE A 54 5.80 29.58 -1.35
N LYS A 55 5.56 30.29 -0.23
CA LYS A 55 4.41 30.02 0.63
C LYS A 55 3.12 30.78 0.32
N GLU A 56 3.06 31.56 -0.76
CA GLU A 56 1.85 32.32 -1.11
C GLU A 56 1.62 32.38 -2.63
N VAL A 57 1.54 31.22 -3.30
CA VAL A 57 1.11 31.12 -4.70
C VAL A 57 -0.26 30.45 -4.75
N ASN A 58 -1.33 31.23 -4.55
CA ASN A 58 -2.72 30.75 -4.56
C ASN A 58 -3.42 30.93 -5.92
N ASN A 59 -2.69 31.15 -7.01
CA ASN A 59 -3.29 31.20 -8.35
C ASN A 59 -2.43 30.46 -9.38
N ILE A 60 -3.03 29.47 -10.05
CA ILE A 60 -2.40 28.70 -11.15
C ILE A 60 -1.95 29.63 -12.29
N SER A 61 -2.63 30.78 -12.44
CA SER A 61 -2.31 31.78 -13.47
C SER A 61 -1.03 32.59 -13.22
N SER A 62 -0.48 32.60 -12.00
CA SER A 62 0.71 33.39 -11.63
C SER A 62 2.00 32.57 -11.49
N PHE A 63 1.91 31.25 -11.58
CA PHE A 63 3.10 30.39 -11.55
C PHE A 63 3.75 30.37 -12.94
N THR A 64 4.90 31.02 -13.05
CA THR A 64 5.69 31.09 -14.28
C THR A 64 7.00 30.34 -14.11
N ILE A 65 7.26 29.39 -15.00
CA ILE A 65 8.47 28.59 -15.04
C ILE A 65 9.50 29.35 -15.88
N LEU A 66 10.55 29.83 -15.21
CA LEU A 66 11.62 30.62 -15.82
C LEU A 66 12.90 29.78 -15.88
N VAL A 67 13.40 29.50 -17.08
CA VAL A 67 14.68 28.81 -17.28
C VAL A 67 15.61 29.71 -18.06
N ASN A 68 16.78 30.02 -17.49
CA ASN A 68 17.78 30.91 -18.10
C ASN A 68 17.19 32.26 -18.55
N GLY A 69 16.28 32.83 -17.75
CA GLY A 69 15.61 34.09 -18.05
C GLY A 69 14.54 34.02 -19.14
N LYS A 70 14.18 32.82 -19.61
CA LYS A 70 13.11 32.60 -20.59
C LYS A 70 11.94 31.85 -19.97
N THR A 71 10.74 32.36 -20.15
CA THR A 71 9.51 31.67 -19.76
C THR A 71 9.29 30.46 -20.66
N ILE A 72 8.96 29.33 -20.06
CA ILE A 72 8.68 28.07 -20.79
C ILE A 72 7.25 27.54 -20.56
N ASP A 73 6.37 28.33 -19.93
CA ASP A 73 4.99 27.94 -19.61
C ASP A 73 4.21 27.38 -20.81
N SER A 74 4.46 27.90 -22.01
CA SER A 74 3.79 27.46 -23.25
C SER A 74 4.13 26.03 -23.67
N GLN A 75 5.13 25.39 -23.04
CA GLN A 75 5.49 23.99 -23.27
C GLN A 75 4.65 23.02 -22.45
N PHE A 76 3.80 23.51 -21.55
CA PHE A 76 3.04 22.69 -20.60
C PHE A 76 1.54 22.87 -20.78
N SER A 77 0.80 21.78 -20.65
CA SER A 77 -0.64 21.84 -20.40
C SER A 77 -0.94 22.45 -19.03
N ASP A 78 -2.16 22.97 -18.84
CA ASP A 78 -2.61 23.47 -17.53
C ASP A 78 -2.44 22.43 -16.43
N TYR A 79 -2.77 21.17 -16.74
CA TYR A 79 -2.57 20.04 -15.83
C TYR A 79 -1.11 19.88 -15.37
N GLN A 80 -0.15 19.92 -16.30
CA GLN A 80 1.27 19.81 -15.97
C GLN A 80 1.72 21.01 -15.12
N ARG A 81 1.24 22.22 -15.42
CA ARG A 81 1.57 23.42 -14.63
C ARG A 81 1.07 23.32 -13.20
N VAL A 82 -0.17 22.87 -12.99
CA VAL A 82 -0.73 22.65 -11.65
C VAL A 82 0.11 21.63 -10.88
N LYS A 83 0.36 20.46 -11.46
CA LYS A 83 1.13 19.42 -10.77
C LYS A 83 2.55 19.83 -10.44
N TYR A 84 3.20 20.54 -11.36
CA TYR A 84 4.57 21.00 -11.12
C TYR A 84 4.62 22.11 -10.06
N ASN A 85 3.65 23.03 -10.08
CA ASN A 85 3.50 24.04 -9.02
C ASN A 85 3.29 23.35 -7.65
N ASP A 86 2.34 22.42 -7.55
CA ASP A 86 2.07 21.66 -6.32
C ASP A 86 3.34 20.96 -5.81
N LEU A 87 4.11 20.37 -6.72
CA LEU A 87 5.36 19.70 -6.40
C LEU A 87 6.42 20.68 -5.87
N CYS A 88 6.59 21.83 -6.50
CA CYS A 88 7.49 22.90 -6.02
C CYS A 88 7.06 23.42 -4.65
N CYS A 89 5.75 23.67 -4.46
CA CYS A 89 5.15 24.09 -3.20
C CYS A 89 5.40 23.06 -2.08
N SER A 90 5.30 21.76 -2.38
CA SER A 90 5.56 20.70 -1.40
C SER A 90 6.99 20.70 -0.86
N GLN A 91 7.94 21.22 -1.65
CA GLN A 91 9.35 21.34 -1.26
C GLN A 91 9.72 22.77 -0.83
N ASN A 92 8.77 23.71 -0.87
CA ASN A 92 9.04 25.13 -0.68
C ASN A 92 10.24 25.62 -1.54
N SER A 93 10.42 25.06 -2.74
CA SER A 93 11.52 25.41 -3.65
C SER A 93 11.11 25.20 -5.10
N PHE A 94 11.63 26.04 -6.01
CA PHE A 94 11.49 25.80 -7.44
C PHE A 94 12.50 24.74 -7.84
N LEU A 95 12.03 23.60 -8.31
CA LEU A 95 12.91 22.44 -8.49
C LEU A 95 13.92 22.63 -9.63
N HIS A 96 13.66 23.59 -10.52
CA HIS A 96 14.47 23.89 -11.70
C HIS A 96 15.51 25.01 -11.48
N ASP A 97 15.54 25.68 -10.32
CA ASP A 97 16.40 26.86 -10.09
C ASP A 97 17.90 26.57 -10.26
N ASN A 98 18.31 25.35 -9.91
CA ASN A 98 19.70 24.92 -9.96
C ASN A 98 20.07 24.19 -11.27
N LEU A 99 19.15 24.13 -12.25
CA LEU A 99 19.48 23.58 -13.56
C LEU A 99 20.64 24.35 -14.19
N ARG A 100 21.60 23.61 -14.75
CA ARG A 100 22.81 24.20 -15.33
C ARG A 100 22.44 25.20 -16.45
N LYS A 101 23.13 26.34 -16.47
CA LYS A 101 22.86 27.44 -17.42
C LYS A 101 23.02 27.07 -18.90
N ASN A 102 23.72 25.98 -19.22
CA ASN A 102 23.89 25.47 -20.58
C ASN A 102 22.73 24.59 -21.06
N ILE A 103 21.79 24.23 -20.19
CA ILE A 103 20.58 23.49 -20.55
C ILE A 103 19.65 24.43 -21.31
N ASN A 104 19.28 24.05 -22.53
CA ASN A 104 18.35 24.86 -23.30
C ASN A 104 16.91 24.73 -22.75
N SER A 105 16.08 25.73 -23.04
CA SER A 105 14.70 25.82 -22.53
C SER A 105 13.83 24.63 -22.91
N LYS A 106 14.07 24.02 -24.08
CA LYS A 106 13.33 22.83 -24.53
C LYS A 106 13.68 21.63 -23.67
N LEU A 107 14.96 21.33 -23.48
CA LEU A 107 15.42 20.23 -22.64
C LEU A 107 14.96 20.40 -21.19
N ALA A 108 14.99 21.62 -20.64
CA ALA A 108 14.46 21.89 -19.31
C ALA A 108 12.95 21.60 -19.22
N ALA A 109 12.17 21.92 -20.26
CA ALA A 109 10.75 21.60 -20.31
C ALA A 109 10.51 20.09 -20.29
N GLU A 110 11.27 19.32 -21.08
CA GLU A 110 11.18 17.86 -21.08
C GLU A 110 11.56 17.25 -19.72
N ILE A 111 12.62 17.75 -19.06
CA ILE A 111 13.01 17.31 -17.71
C ILE A 111 11.88 17.53 -16.71
N ILE A 112 11.22 18.70 -16.76
CA ILE A 112 10.09 19.02 -15.87
C ILE A 112 8.90 18.11 -16.19
N ALA A 113 8.55 17.94 -17.47
CA ALA A 113 7.46 17.07 -17.88
C ALA A 113 7.67 15.62 -17.42
N GLU A 114 8.88 15.10 -17.58
CA GLU A 114 9.22 13.75 -17.16
C GLU A 114 9.24 13.60 -15.64
N THR A 115 9.64 14.64 -14.91
CA THR A 115 9.52 14.67 -13.44
C THR A 115 8.06 14.55 -13.00
N ILE A 116 7.13 15.21 -13.69
CA ILE A 116 5.68 15.10 -13.42
C ILE A 116 5.19 13.67 -13.73
N ASN A 117 5.61 13.09 -14.84
CA ASN A 117 5.25 11.72 -15.22
C ASN A 117 5.70 10.71 -14.15
N ILE A 118 6.94 10.83 -13.66
CA ILE A 118 7.46 9.97 -12.59
C ILE A 118 6.67 10.18 -11.29
N VAL A 119 6.34 11.42 -10.93
CA VAL A 119 5.51 11.70 -9.75
C VAL A 119 4.14 11.03 -9.85
N ASP A 120 3.54 11.01 -11.04
CA ASP A 120 2.26 10.36 -11.28
C ASP A 120 2.38 8.84 -11.26
N ALA A 121 3.44 8.29 -11.83
CA ALA A 121 3.75 6.87 -11.75
C ALA A 121 3.97 6.41 -10.29
N ILE A 122 4.71 7.18 -9.49
CA ILE A 122 4.89 6.95 -8.04
C ILE A 122 3.55 7.00 -7.29
N ARG A 123 2.60 7.85 -7.71
CA ARG A 123 1.27 7.93 -7.09
C ARG A 123 0.36 6.78 -7.50
N ALA A 124 0.56 6.23 -8.69
CA ALA A 124 -0.21 5.11 -9.24
C ALA A 124 0.40 3.73 -8.95
N CYS A 125 1.65 3.66 -8.50
CA CYS A 125 2.34 2.39 -8.26
C CYS A 125 1.69 1.58 -7.14
N GLU A 126 1.78 0.26 -7.25
CA GLU A 126 1.24 -0.71 -6.31
C GLU A 126 2.37 -1.56 -5.72
N LEU A 127 2.05 -2.37 -4.71
CA LEU A 127 3.01 -3.27 -4.08
C LEU A 127 3.57 -4.34 -5.05
N LEU A 128 2.85 -4.61 -6.14
CA LEU A 128 3.23 -5.56 -7.19
C LEU A 128 3.89 -4.89 -8.40
N THR A 129 4.07 -3.56 -8.37
CA THR A 129 4.83 -2.86 -9.42
C THR A 129 6.23 -3.50 -9.54
N PRO A 130 6.68 -3.82 -10.77
CA PRO A 130 8.00 -4.38 -11.00
C PRO A 130 9.12 -3.55 -10.37
N LEU A 131 10.13 -4.21 -9.77
CA LEU A 131 11.29 -3.52 -9.20
C LEU A 131 12.07 -2.70 -10.24
N ALA A 132 12.09 -3.16 -11.50
CA ALA A 132 12.71 -2.46 -12.62
C ALA A 132 12.11 -1.06 -12.85
N ASP A 133 10.79 -0.87 -12.65
CA ASP A 133 10.16 0.43 -12.82
C ASP A 133 10.69 1.45 -11.79
N PHE A 134 10.89 1.02 -10.54
CA PHE A 134 11.48 1.88 -9.51
C PHE A 134 12.96 2.21 -9.83
N GLU A 135 13.71 1.26 -10.37
CA GLU A 135 15.09 1.49 -10.81
C GLU A 135 15.17 2.49 -11.96
N ASP A 136 14.28 2.37 -12.95
CA ASP A 136 14.20 3.28 -14.09
C ASP A 136 13.83 4.70 -13.64
N TRP A 137 12.89 4.83 -12.70
CA TRP A 137 12.56 6.13 -12.09
C TRP A 137 13.74 6.72 -11.31
N ASP A 138 14.43 5.95 -10.45
CA ASP A 138 15.59 6.46 -9.71
C ASP A 138 16.74 6.85 -10.64
N ASN A 139 17.02 6.06 -11.67
CA ASN A 139 18.06 6.37 -12.65
C ASN A 139 17.76 7.66 -13.42
N THR A 140 16.49 7.86 -13.80
CA THR A 140 16.05 9.06 -14.51
C THR A 140 16.16 10.29 -13.59
N LEU A 141 15.65 10.20 -12.36
CA LEU A 141 15.75 11.27 -11.37
C LEU A 141 17.21 11.57 -11.00
N LYS A 142 18.06 10.56 -10.91
CA LYS A 142 19.51 10.73 -10.70
C LYS A 142 20.16 11.49 -11.86
N GLY A 143 19.75 11.21 -13.09
CA GLY A 143 20.13 12.00 -14.27
C GLY A 143 19.73 13.48 -14.13
N PHE A 144 18.49 13.75 -13.72
CA PHE A 144 18.01 15.12 -13.50
C PHE A 144 18.71 15.83 -12.35
N GLU A 145 19.00 15.12 -11.26
CA GLU A 145 19.80 15.61 -10.15
C GLU A 145 21.20 16.05 -10.62
N LEU A 146 21.87 15.23 -11.45
CA LEU A 146 23.17 15.58 -12.02
C LEU A 146 23.10 16.84 -12.90
N LEU A 147 21.97 17.06 -13.58
CA LEU A 147 21.71 18.26 -14.37
C LEU A 147 21.36 19.50 -13.51
N GLY A 148 21.26 19.32 -12.19
CA GLY A 148 21.03 20.38 -11.21
C GLY A 148 19.58 20.51 -10.76
N MET A 149 18.70 19.56 -11.10
CA MET A 149 17.33 19.60 -10.62
C MET A 149 17.25 19.16 -9.14
N ASN A 150 16.43 19.84 -8.35
CA ASN A 150 16.17 19.45 -6.96
C ASN A 150 15.13 18.31 -6.95
N VAL A 151 15.59 17.06 -7.00
CA VAL A 151 14.72 15.86 -7.04
C VAL A 151 15.14 14.78 -6.05
N GLN A 152 16.05 15.09 -5.13
CA GLN A 152 16.55 14.16 -4.10
C GLN A 152 15.42 13.58 -3.25
N PHE A 153 14.41 14.39 -2.95
CA PHE A 153 13.25 13.96 -2.17
C PHE A 153 12.41 12.90 -2.91
N LEU A 154 12.31 12.97 -4.24
CA LEU A 154 11.66 11.94 -5.06
C LEU A 154 12.48 10.67 -5.06
N ARG A 155 13.81 10.76 -5.21
CA ARG A 155 14.71 9.62 -5.14
C ARG A 155 14.61 8.89 -3.80
N ALA A 156 14.61 9.64 -2.69
CA ALA A 156 14.42 9.09 -1.36
C ALA A 156 13.06 8.37 -1.23
N ARG A 157 12.00 8.90 -1.85
CA ARG A 157 10.68 8.27 -1.89
C ARG A 157 10.69 6.96 -2.71
N VAL A 158 11.30 6.97 -3.89
CA VAL A 158 11.46 5.77 -4.74
C VAL A 158 12.23 4.67 -4.01
N ALA A 159 13.36 5.00 -3.40
CA ALA A 159 14.16 4.05 -2.62
C ALA A 159 13.36 3.42 -1.47
N ARG A 160 12.54 4.22 -0.77
CA ARG A 160 11.66 3.72 0.29
C ARG A 160 10.59 2.76 -0.24
N LEU A 161 9.96 3.10 -1.37
CA LEU A 161 8.96 2.24 -2.01
C LEU A 161 9.58 0.92 -2.47
N MET A 162 10.77 0.97 -3.07
CA MET A 162 11.52 -0.21 -3.49
C MET A 162 11.85 -1.14 -2.30
N SER A 163 12.31 -0.60 -1.17
CA SER A 163 12.55 -1.39 0.05
C SER A 163 11.29 -2.12 0.51
N ILE A 164 10.16 -1.42 0.57
CA ILE A 164 8.87 -1.99 0.97
C ILE A 164 8.44 -3.10 0.00
N ALA A 165 8.60 -2.89 -1.31
CA ALA A 165 8.26 -3.90 -2.32
C ALA A 165 9.13 -5.15 -2.20
N MET A 166 10.44 -5.00 -1.97
CA MET A 166 11.36 -6.11 -1.73
C MET A 166 11.04 -6.90 -0.46
N GLU A 167 10.75 -6.20 0.64
CA GLU A 167 10.34 -6.83 1.91
C GLU A 167 9.03 -7.61 1.73
N ALA A 168 8.05 -7.05 1.03
CA ALA A 168 6.80 -7.73 0.74
C ALA A 168 6.99 -8.97 -0.15
N ALA A 169 7.90 -8.91 -1.13
CA ALA A 169 8.26 -10.07 -1.95
C ALA A 169 8.92 -11.17 -1.09
N ALA A 170 9.79 -10.82 -0.16
CA ALA A 170 10.44 -11.76 0.75
C ALA A 170 9.46 -12.42 1.74
N VAL A 171 8.40 -11.71 2.17
CA VAL A 171 7.33 -12.29 3.00
C VAL A 171 6.45 -13.24 2.19
N LYS A 172 6.24 -12.95 0.90
CA LYS A 172 5.49 -13.80 -0.01
C LYS A 172 6.27 -15.03 -0.48
N ASP A 173 7.55 -15.17 -0.10
CA ASP A 173 8.36 -16.34 -0.41
C ASP A 173 7.60 -17.63 -0.02
N PRO A 174 7.14 -18.42 -1.02
CA PRO A 174 6.41 -19.65 -0.77
C PRO A 174 7.21 -20.63 0.07
N GLN A 175 8.55 -20.56 0.00
CA GLN A 175 9.46 -21.44 0.72
C GLN A 175 9.50 -21.12 2.22
N ARG A 176 9.46 -19.85 2.59
CA ARG A 176 9.35 -19.46 4.01
C ARG A 176 8.00 -19.84 4.59
N LYS A 177 6.92 -19.61 3.84
CA LYS A 177 5.56 -19.99 4.24
C LYS A 177 5.40 -21.51 4.37
N SER A 178 5.99 -22.29 3.47
CA SER A 178 5.95 -23.76 3.53
C SER A 178 6.76 -24.30 4.71
N LYS A 179 7.93 -23.73 5.01
CA LYS A 179 8.75 -24.11 6.17
C LYS A 179 8.00 -23.89 7.50
N VAL A 180 7.40 -22.71 7.68
CA VAL A 180 6.62 -22.41 8.90
C VAL A 180 5.43 -23.37 9.04
N ARG A 181 4.75 -23.70 7.94
CA ARG A 181 3.64 -24.69 7.96
C ARG A 181 4.11 -26.10 8.30
N LEU A 182 5.28 -26.51 7.81
CA LEU A 182 5.86 -27.81 8.13
C LEU A 182 6.25 -27.90 9.61
N GLU A 183 6.89 -26.87 10.15
CA GLU A 183 7.23 -26.79 11.57
C GLU A 183 5.98 -26.78 12.45
N GLN A 184 4.92 -26.09 12.03
CA GLN A 184 3.62 -26.12 12.71
C GLN A 184 3.02 -27.54 12.71
N ALA A 185 2.99 -28.21 11.57
CA ALA A 185 2.44 -29.57 11.47
C ALA A 185 3.23 -30.56 12.35
N HIS A 186 4.56 -30.46 12.35
CA HIS A 186 5.41 -31.27 13.24
C HIS A 186 5.10 -31.02 14.72
N ALA A 187 4.96 -29.75 15.12
CA ALA A 187 4.62 -29.40 16.50
C ALA A 187 3.22 -29.93 16.91
N GLU A 188 2.25 -29.91 15.99
CA GLU A 188 0.91 -30.47 16.22
C GLU A 188 0.97 -32.01 16.40
N GLU A 189 1.72 -32.72 15.56
CA GLU A 189 1.93 -34.17 15.68
C GLU A 189 2.59 -34.54 17.02
N GLU A 190 3.61 -33.78 17.44
CA GLU A 190 4.32 -34.02 18.70
C GLU A 190 3.41 -33.74 19.90
N MET A 191 2.58 -32.69 19.84
CA MET A 191 1.57 -32.42 20.86
C MET A 191 0.57 -33.57 21.00
N ASP A 192 0.06 -34.11 19.89
CA ASP A 192 -0.92 -35.20 19.92
C ASP A 192 -0.30 -36.52 20.42
N PHE A 193 0.96 -36.79 20.05
CA PHE A 193 1.72 -37.90 20.63
C PHE A 193 1.90 -37.77 22.15
N LEU A 194 2.24 -36.57 22.63
CA LEU A 194 2.38 -36.31 24.07
C LEU A 194 1.05 -36.43 24.81
N LYS A 195 -0.06 -35.94 24.24
CA LYS A 195 -1.41 -36.16 24.80
C LYS A 195 -1.75 -37.65 24.92
N LEU A 196 -1.40 -38.45 23.90
CA LEU A 196 -1.63 -39.90 23.94
C LEU A 196 -0.83 -40.56 25.06
N LYS A 197 0.45 -40.20 25.22
CA LYS A 197 1.29 -40.69 26.32
C LYS A 197 0.73 -40.30 27.68
N LEU A 198 0.28 -39.06 27.84
CA LEU A 198 -0.32 -38.56 29.07
C LEU A 198 -1.61 -39.33 29.43
N SER A 199 -2.46 -39.60 28.44
CA SER A 199 -3.68 -40.39 28.63
C SER A 199 -3.37 -41.82 29.10
N LYS A 200 -2.36 -42.47 28.50
CA LYS A 200 -1.90 -43.80 28.93
C LYS A 200 -1.38 -43.77 30.37
N LEU A 201 -0.57 -42.78 30.72
CA LEU A 201 -0.02 -42.65 32.07
C LEU A 201 -1.13 -42.42 33.11
N LYS A 202 -2.14 -41.61 32.78
CA LYS A 202 -3.30 -41.36 33.64
C LYS A 202 -4.08 -42.66 33.92
N LYS A 203 -4.33 -43.48 32.90
CA LYS A 203 -4.98 -44.80 33.08
C LYS A 203 -4.16 -45.74 33.95
N THR A 204 -2.83 -45.76 33.76
CA THR A 204 -1.95 -46.58 34.60
C THR A 204 -1.99 -46.13 36.06
N LYS A 205 -2.02 -44.81 36.31
CA LYS A 205 -2.17 -44.27 37.66
C LYS A 205 -3.50 -44.71 38.29
N GLU A 206 -4.62 -44.51 37.60
CA GLU A 206 -5.94 -44.91 38.09
C GLU A 206 -5.98 -46.40 38.46
N ARG A 207 -5.43 -47.26 37.60
CA ARG A 207 -5.30 -48.71 37.89
C ARG A 207 -4.50 -49.01 39.15
N LEU A 208 -3.38 -48.31 39.36
CA LEU A 208 -2.53 -48.51 40.53
C LEU A 208 -3.21 -47.99 41.81
N ASP A 209 -3.94 -46.86 41.72
CA ASP A 209 -4.72 -46.33 42.84
C ASP A 209 -5.80 -47.34 43.28
N ASP A 210 -6.50 -47.97 42.31
CA ASP A 210 -7.48 -49.04 42.58
C ASP A 210 -6.84 -50.28 43.22
N GLU A 211 -5.66 -50.68 42.75
CA GLU A 211 -4.91 -51.83 43.26
C GLU A 211 -4.45 -51.60 44.70
N ILE A 212 -3.96 -50.39 45.02
CA ILE A 212 -3.59 -49.97 46.37
C ILE A 212 -4.79 -50.05 47.31
N GLU A 213 -5.97 -49.56 46.89
CA GLU A 213 -7.16 -49.57 47.74
C GLU A 213 -7.68 -50.98 47.99
N SER A 214 -7.66 -51.84 46.95
CA SER A 214 -7.98 -53.26 47.08
C SER A 214 -7.07 -53.98 48.09
N LEU A 215 -5.76 -53.71 48.01
CA LEU A 215 -4.78 -54.29 48.94
C LEU A 215 -5.03 -53.86 50.39
N LYS A 216 -5.36 -52.58 50.64
CA LYS A 216 -5.71 -52.11 51.99
C LYS A 216 -6.93 -52.83 52.57
N VAL A 217 -8.00 -52.98 51.78
CA VAL A 217 -9.20 -53.71 52.21
C VAL A 217 -8.85 -55.17 52.50
N ASN A 218 -7.97 -55.77 51.70
CA ASN A 218 -7.55 -57.15 51.89
C ASN A 218 -6.75 -57.34 53.18
N VAL A 219 -5.86 -56.40 53.53
CA VAL A 219 -5.12 -56.42 54.81
C VAL A 219 -6.07 -56.38 56.00
N VAL A 220 -7.06 -55.47 55.99
CA VAL A 220 -8.06 -55.38 57.06
C VAL A 220 -8.86 -56.67 57.19
N ARG A 221 -9.25 -57.28 56.07
CA ARG A 221 -9.96 -58.57 56.08
C ARG A 221 -9.12 -59.69 56.67
N HIS A 222 -7.85 -59.80 56.28
CA HIS A 222 -6.94 -60.81 56.84
C HIS A 222 -6.72 -60.62 58.33
N GLU A 223 -6.63 -59.37 58.81
CA GLU A 223 -6.53 -59.08 60.25
C GLU A 223 -7.77 -59.57 61.00
N ILE A 224 -8.98 -59.32 60.50
CA ILE A 224 -10.22 -59.81 61.10
C ILE A 224 -10.20 -61.34 61.23
N VAL A 225 -9.90 -62.04 60.13
CA VAL A 225 -9.86 -63.52 60.11
C VAL A 225 -8.77 -64.04 61.07
N PHE A 226 -7.61 -63.37 61.12
CA PHE A 226 -6.54 -63.73 62.04
C PHE A 226 -6.98 -63.61 63.50
N GLN A 227 -7.64 -62.52 63.88
CA GLN A 227 -8.16 -62.32 65.23
C GLN A 227 -9.26 -63.31 65.59
N GLU A 228 -10.13 -63.70 64.65
CA GLU A 228 -11.13 -64.74 64.88
C GLU A 228 -10.48 -66.09 65.24
N VAL A 229 -9.42 -66.47 64.52
CA VAL A 229 -8.68 -67.72 64.78
C VAL A 229 -7.95 -67.66 66.12
N VAL A 230 -7.30 -66.54 66.45
CA VAL A 230 -6.60 -66.36 67.74
C VAL A 230 -7.54 -66.48 68.94
N ASN A 231 -8.79 -66.03 68.79
CA ASN A 231 -9.77 -66.01 69.88
C ASN A 231 -10.68 -67.26 69.93
N ALA A 232 -10.45 -68.26 69.08
CA ALA A 232 -11.24 -69.50 69.08
C ALA A 232 -10.94 -70.38 70.32
N PRO A 233 -11.90 -71.18 70.82
CA PRO A 233 -11.66 -72.14 71.91
C PRO A 233 -10.65 -73.23 71.51
N TRP A 234 -9.82 -73.66 72.47
CA TRP A 234 -8.82 -74.72 72.30
C TRP A 234 -9.42 -76.12 72.22
#